data_AF-A0A925JLB5-F1
#
_entry.id   AF-A0A925JLB5-F1
#
_cell.length_a   1.000
_cell.length_b   1.000
_cell.length_c   1.000
_cell.angle_alpha   90.00
_cell.angle_beta   90.00
_cell.angle_gamma   90.00
#
_symmetry.space_group_name_H-M   'P 1'
#
loop_
_entity.id
_entity.type
_entity.pdbx_description
1 polymer ?
#
loop_
_entity_poly.entity_id
_entity_poly.type
_entity_poly.pdbx_seq_one_letter_code
_entity_poly.pdbx_strand_id
1 'polypeptide(L)' 'MNQIDEIRTRLIELPEKLTGEDRIMAAIEFKVHPETISRYLRGEVKKEAFGLELLGFLKNRISEREKVLA' A
#
# COMPACT_ATOMS: atom_id res chain seq x y z
N MET A 1 17.49 11.81 -3.56
CA MET A 1 16.73 10.57 -3.33
C MET A 1 15.82 10.38 -4.54
N ASN A 2 15.75 9.20 -5.14
CA ASN A 2 14.90 8.99 -6.33
C ASN A 2 13.45 8.73 -5.89
N GLN A 3 12.48 9.18 -6.71
CA GLN A 3 11.05 9.07 -6.41
C GLN A 3 10.60 7.63 -6.10
N ILE A 4 11.18 6.64 -6.80
CA ILE A 4 10.91 5.22 -6.55
C ILE A 4 11.39 4.74 -5.17
N ASP A 5 12.48 5.31 -4.65
CA ASP A 5 12.99 4.97 -3.32
C ASP A 5 12.10 5.57 -2.23
N GLU A 6 11.56 6.78 -2.43
CA GLU A 6 10.57 7.37 -1.52
C GLU A 6 9.30 6.53 -1.42
N ILE A 7 8.78 6.07 -2.56
CA ILE A 7 7.60 5.20 -2.62
C ILE A 7 7.90 3.89 -1.89
N ARG A 8 9.07 3.30 -2.14
CA ARG A 8 9.53 2.08 -1.47
C ARG A 8 9.56 2.25 0.04
N THR A 9 10.24 3.28 0.55
CA THR A 9 10.33 3.54 1.99
C THR A 9 8.95 3.68 2.61
N ARG A 10 8.07 4.48 2.00
CA ARG A 10 6.72 4.69 2.53
C ARG A 10 5.86 3.42 2.51
N LEU A 11 5.98 2.58 1.48
CA LEU A 11 5.25 1.31 1.40
C LEU A 11 5.75 0.28 2.43
N ILE A 12 7.04 0.31 2.79
CA ILE A 12 7.64 -0.57 3.82
C ILE A 12 7.20 -0.16 5.23
N GLU A 13 6.90 1.10 5.47
CA GLU A 13 6.46 1.61 6.79
C GLU A 13 4.97 1.35 7.08
N LEU A 14 4.14 1.20 6.04
CA LEU A 14 2.70 0.97 6.19
C LEU A 14 2.26 -0.37 6.80
N PRO A 15 2.94 -1.52 6.64
CA PRO A 15 2.47 -2.83 7.10
C PRO A 15 2.12 -2.90 8.58
N GLU A 16 2.79 -2.12 9.43
CA GLU A 16 2.48 -2.04 10.87
C GLU A 16 1.08 -1.47 11.15
N LYS A 17 0.56 -0.65 10.23
CA LYS A 17 -0.76 -0.01 10.33
C LYS A 17 -1.82 -0.70 9.47
N LEU A 18 -1.47 -1.72 8.70
CA LEU A 18 -2.41 -2.39 7.79
C LEU A 18 -2.99 -3.65 8.43
N THR A 19 -4.30 -3.86 8.25
CA THR A 19 -4.93 -5.14 8.57
C THR A 19 -4.77 -6.11 7.40
N GLY A 20 -5.05 -7.41 7.65
CA GLY A 20 -5.11 -8.41 6.57
C GLY A 20 -6.17 -8.05 5.51
N GLU A 21 -7.28 -7.44 5.94
CA GLU A 21 -8.36 -6.99 5.06
C GLU A 21 -7.90 -5.88 4.10
N ASP A 22 -7.11 -4.90 4.56
CA ASP A 22 -6.64 -3.81 3.70
C ASP A 22 -5.82 -4.33 2.51
N ARG A 23 -5.04 -5.39 2.73
CA ARG A 23 -4.23 -6.04 1.68
C ARG A 23 -5.10 -6.77 0.66
N ILE A 24 -6.16 -7.44 1.13
CA ILE A 24 -7.12 -8.13 0.27
C ILE A 24 -7.89 -7.10 -0.56
N MET A 25 -8.37 -6.03 0.07
CA MET A 25 -9.09 -4.95 -0.61
C MET A 25 -8.22 -4.26 -1.67
N ALA A 26 -6.93 -4.01 -1.38
CA ALA A 26 -6.00 -3.50 -2.38
C ALA A 26 -5.85 -4.45 -3.57
N ALA A 27 -5.72 -5.76 -3.32
CA ALA A 27 -5.60 -6.74 -4.41
C ALA A 27 -6.87 -6.75 -5.31
N ILE A 28 -8.05 -6.64 -4.71
CA ILE A 28 -9.34 -6.55 -5.41
C ILE A 28 -9.44 -5.26 -6.22
N GLU A 29 -9.20 -4.10 -5.59
CA GLU A 29 -9.31 -2.78 -6.21
C GLU A 29 -8.43 -2.67 -7.46
N PHE A 30 -7.15 -3.08 -7.31
CA PHE A 30 -6.18 -2.99 -8.38
C PHE A 30 -6.23 -4.16 -9.36
N LYS A 31 -7.12 -5.14 -9.16
CA LYS A 31 -7.26 -6.34 -9.99
C LYS A 31 -5.93 -7.08 -10.17
N VAL A 32 -5.15 -7.18 -9.11
CA VAL A 32 -3.84 -7.87 -9.08
C VAL A 32 -3.85 -9.04 -8.12
N HIS A 33 -2.94 -9.97 -8.31
CA HIS A 33 -2.74 -11.05 -7.35
C HIS A 33 -2.30 -10.48 -5.98
N PRO A 34 -2.78 -10.99 -4.83
CA PRO A 34 -2.39 -10.51 -3.50
C PRO A 34 -0.88 -10.47 -3.26
N GLU A 35 -0.13 -11.42 -3.85
CA GLU A 35 1.33 -11.42 -3.80
C GLU A 35 1.95 -10.15 -4.41
N THR A 36 1.31 -9.53 -5.41
CA THR A 36 1.78 -8.26 -5.98
C THR A 36 1.76 -7.16 -4.91
N ILE A 37 0.70 -7.09 -4.10
CA ILE A 37 0.61 -6.14 -3.00
C ILE A 37 1.70 -6.44 -1.96
N SER A 38 1.85 -7.71 -1.55
CA SER A 38 2.87 -8.14 -0.59
C SER A 38 4.28 -7.75 -1.03
N ARG A 39 4.61 -7.94 -2.31
CA ARG A 39 5.90 -7.55 -2.88
C ARG A 39 6.17 -6.05 -2.76
N TYR A 40 5.18 -5.22 -3.10
CA TYR A 40 5.30 -3.77 -2.99
C TYR A 40 5.46 -3.32 -1.53
N LEU A 41 4.74 -3.94 -0.60
CA LEU A 41 4.88 -3.71 0.85
C LEU A 41 6.24 -4.18 1.40
N ARG A 42 6.89 -5.16 0.78
CA ARG A 42 8.29 -5.54 1.06
C ARG A 42 9.32 -4.63 0.37
N GLY A 43 8.86 -3.61 -0.36
CA GLY A 43 9.72 -2.68 -1.07
C GLY A 43 10.19 -3.14 -2.45
N GLU A 44 9.66 -4.25 -2.97
CA GLU A 44 9.92 -4.71 -4.34
C GLU A 44 9.10 -3.90 -5.37
N VAL A 45 9.15 -2.57 -5.28
CA VAL A 45 8.46 -1.64 -6.19
C VAL A 45 9.08 -1.75 -7.58
N LYS A 46 8.28 -2.20 -8.56
CA LYS A 46 8.71 -2.38 -9.95
C LYS A 46 8.17 -1.32 -10.91
N LYS A 47 7.02 -0.74 -10.58
CA LYS A 47 6.36 0.31 -11.36
C LYS A 47 6.01 1.46 -10.45
N GLU A 48 6.56 2.62 -10.74
CA GLU A 48 6.41 3.82 -9.92
C GLU A 48 4.94 4.26 -9.80
N ALA A 49 4.24 4.39 -10.93
CA ALA A 49 2.84 4.82 -10.97
C ALA A 49 1.94 3.93 -10.11
N PHE A 50 2.08 2.61 -10.25
CA PHE A 50 1.33 1.65 -9.43
C PHE A 50 1.70 1.77 -7.94
N GLY A 51 2.97 1.95 -7.61
CA GLY A 51 3.41 2.13 -6.23
C GLY A 51 2.82 3.39 -5.58
N LEU A 52 2.69 4.49 -6.34
CA LEU A 52 2.03 5.72 -5.88
C LEU A 52 0.54 5.51 -5.65
N GLU A 53 -0.15 4.90 -6.61
CA GLU A 53 -1.59 4.61 -6.49
C GLU A 53 -1.87 3.69 -5.30
N LEU A 54 -1.09 2.62 -5.14
CA LEU A 54 -1.19 1.70 -4.02
C LEU A 54 -0.95 2.40 -2.68
N LEU A 55 0.08 3.23 -2.60
CA LEU A 55 0.39 4.02 -1.40
C LEU A 55 -0.76 4.96 -1.04
N GLY A 56 -1.35 5.64 -2.03
CA GLY A 56 -2.50 6.53 -1.84
C GLY A 56 -3.72 5.78 -1.32
N PHE A 57 -4.07 4.66 -1.97
CA PHE A 57 -5.19 3.81 -1.58
C PHE A 57 -5.07 3.31 -0.13
N LEU A 58 -3.91 2.75 0.22
CA LEU A 58 -3.69 2.19 1.56
C LEU A 58 -3.71 3.27 2.65
N LYS A 59 -3.16 4.46 2.37
CA LYS A 59 -3.25 5.60 3.29
C LYS A 59 -4.69 6.07 3.50
N ASN A 60 -5.49 6.13 2.44
CA ASN A 60 -6.89 6.50 2.57
C ASN A 60 -7.65 5.51 3.46
N ARG A 61 -7.46 4.20 3.25
CA ARG A 61 -8.10 3.16 4.07
C ARG A 61 -7.74 3.25 5.55
N ILE A 62 -6.45 3.46 5.87
CA ILE A 62 -6.02 3.65 7.25
C ILE A 62 -6.72 4.88 7.86
N SER A 63 -6.73 6.00 7.15
CA SER A 63 -7.35 7.24 7.63
C SER A 63 -8.86 7.10 7.82
N GLU A 64 -9.57 6.42 6.92
CA GLU A 64 -11.01 6.16 7.06
C GLU A 64 -11.29 5.30 8.30
N ARG A 65 -10.49 4.26 8.56
CA ARG A 65 -10.64 3.44 9.75
C ARG A 65 -10.34 4.21 11.03
N GLU A 66 -9.28 5.01 11.05
CA GLU A 66 -8.94 5.87 12.20
C GLU A 66 -10.06 6.87 12.51
N LYS A 67 -10.71 7.45 11.49
CA LYS A 67 -11.87 8.34 11.68
C LYS A 67 -13.09 7.64 12.27
N VAL A 68 -13.32 6.37 11.93
CA VAL A 68 -14.46 5.60 12.46
C VAL A 68 -14.25 5.21 13.94
N LEU A 69 -13.00 5.09 14.37
CA LEU A 69 -12.64 4.72 15.75
C LEU A 69 -12.45 5.91 16.69
N ALA A 70 -12.43 7.15 16.17
CA ALA A 70 -12.27 8.40 16.91
C ALA A 70 -13.63 9.02 17.27
#